data_AF-A0A919ZYP7-F1
#
_entry.id   AF-A0A919ZYP7-F1
#
_cell.length_a   1.000
_cell.length_b   1.000
_cell.length_c   1.000
_cell.angle_alpha   90.00
_cell.angle_beta   90.00
_cell.angle_gamma   90.00
#
_symmetry.space_group_name_H-M   'P 1'
#
loop_
_entity.id
_entity.type
_entity.pdbx_description
1 polymer ?
#
loop_
_entity_poly.entity_id
_entity_poly.type
_entity_poly.pdbx_seq_one_letter_code
_entity_poly.pdbx_strand_id
1 'polypeptide(L)' 'MELFTRETIGNYTSDPYAKNDHKYSKEMQEIRKELRKLDQETKKDGGVVDWNRMLNDFM' A
#
# COMPACT_ATOMS: atom_id res chain seq x y z
N MET A 1 9.80 -2.97 -9.49
CA MET A 1 9.11 -2.32 -8.36
C MET A 1 8.93 -3.32 -7.26
N GLU A 2 9.37 -2.96 -6.05
CA GLU A 2 9.18 -3.78 -4.87
C GLU A 2 7.97 -3.23 -4.11
N LEU A 3 6.89 -4.02 -4.04
CA LEU A 3 5.59 -3.59 -3.51
C LEU A 3 5.58 -3.50 -1.98
N PHE A 4 6.33 -4.40 -1.33
CA PHE A 4 6.35 -4.54 0.12
C PHE A 4 7.71 -4.10 0.63
N THR A 5 7.92 -2.78 0.62
CA THR A 5 9.05 -2.16 1.31
C THR A 5 8.50 -1.23 2.38
N ARG A 6 9.35 -0.90 3.37
CA ARG A 6 8.99 0.08 4.41
C ARG A 6 8.51 1.40 3.81
N GLU A 7 9.19 1.89 2.77
CA GLU A 7 8.84 3.14 2.10
C GLU A 7 7.50 3.05 1.37
N THR A 8 7.27 1.98 0.61
CA THR A 8 6.06 1.84 -0.22
C THR A 8 4.82 1.63 0.62
N ILE A 9 4.91 0.75 1.63
CA ILE A 9 3.83 0.52 2.60
C ILE A 9 3.59 1.79 3.41
N GLY A 10 4.63 2.44 3.93
CA GLY A 10 4.48 3.68 4.71
C GLY A 10 3.84 4.82 3.90
N ASN A 11 4.23 4.96 2.64
CA ASN A 11 3.60 5.93 1.73
C ASN A 11 2.12 5.60 1.49
N TYR A 12 1.78 4.33 1.25
CA TYR A 12 0.40 3.92 1.02
C TYR A 12 -0.46 4.11 2.28
N THR A 13 -0.01 3.66 3.45
CA THR A 13 -0.81 3.70 4.68
C THR A 13 -1.01 5.12 5.22
N SER A 14 -0.07 6.03 4.96
CA SER A 14 -0.18 7.45 5.34
C SER A 14 -1.28 8.18 4.57
N ASP A 15 -1.47 7.83 3.30
CA ASP A 15 -2.52 8.42 2.46
C ASP A 15 -3.02 7.38 1.44
N PRO A 16 -3.97 6.49 1.76
CA PRO A 16 -4.28 5.34 0.90
C PRO A 16 -5.17 5.68 -0.31
N TYR A 17 -5.71 6.91 -0.38
CA TYR A 17 -6.75 7.25 -1.35
C TYR A 17 -6.20 7.54 -2.76
N ALA A 18 -6.87 6.98 -3.78
CA ALA A 18 -6.49 7.16 -5.18
C ALA A 18 -6.42 8.63 -5.63
N LYS A 19 -7.28 9.48 -5.07
CA LYS A 19 -7.29 10.93 -5.36
C LYS A 19 -5.96 11.61 -5.06
N ASN A 20 -5.13 11.04 -4.18
CA ASN A 20 -3.86 11.60 -3.76
C ASN A 20 -2.66 11.03 -4.53
N ASP A 21 -2.87 10.07 -5.42
CA ASP A 21 -1.80 9.40 -6.17
C ASP A 21 -1.05 10.40 -7.10
N HIS A 22 -1.70 11.48 -7.54
CA HIS A 22 -1.08 12.54 -8.35
C HIS A 22 0.13 13.23 -7.69
N LYS A 23 0.30 13.10 -6.38
CA LYS A 23 1.43 13.68 -5.62
C LYS A 23 2.72 12.86 -5.75
N TYR A 24 2.64 11.64 -6.27
CA TYR A 24 3.75 10.68 -6.30
C TYR A 24 4.28 10.48 -7.72
N SER A 25 5.50 9.94 -7.83
CA SER A 25 6.08 9.52 -9.12
C SER A 25 5.19 8.48 -9.80
N LYS A 26 5.29 8.35 -11.14
CA LYS A 26 4.53 7.32 -11.90
C LYS A 26 4.75 5.92 -11.35
N GLU A 27 5.99 5.61 -10.95
CA GLU A 27 6.34 4.33 -10.34
C GLU A 27 5.58 4.10 -9.03
N MET A 28 5.62 5.09 -8.12
CA MET A 28 4.89 5.01 -6.86
C MET A 28 3.36 5.00 -7.02
N GLN A 29 2.83 5.62 -8.07
CA GLN A 29 1.41 5.54 -8.40
C GLN A 29 1.00 4.11 -8.73
N GLU A 30 1.80 3.37 -9.53
CA GLU A 30 1.52 1.97 -9.83
C GLU A 30 1.63 1.09 -8.58
N ILE A 31 2.64 1.30 -7.74
CA ILE A 31 2.78 0.59 -6.45
C ILE A 31 1.54 0.79 -5.57
N ARG A 32 1.09 2.04 -5.43
CA ARG A 32 -0.07 2.39 -4.60
C ARG A 32 -1.38 1.81 -5.16
N LYS A 33 -1.52 1.69 -6.48
CA LYS A 33 -2.68 1.02 -7.10
C LYS A 33 -2.71 -0.46 -6.75
N GLU A 34 -1.57 -1.15 -6.86
CA GLU A 34 -1.48 -2.58 -6.53
C GLU A 34 -1.71 -2.85 -5.04
N LEU A 35 -1.11 -2.06 -4.14
CA LEU A 35 -1.34 -2.18 -2.70
C LEU A 35 -2.82 -1.95 -2.34
N ARG A 36 -3.48 -0.99 -2.99
CA ARG A 36 -4.90 -0.73 -2.81
C ARG A 36 -5.77 -1.87 -3.33
N LYS A 37 -5.42 -2.45 -4.48
CA LYS A 37 -6.12 -3.61 -5.03
C LYS A 37 -6.04 -4.79 -4.06
N LEU A 38 -4.86 -5.09 -3.53
CA LEU A 38 -4.67 -6.12 -2.51
C LEU A 38 -5.52 -5.88 -1.26
N ASP A 39 -5.53 -4.64 -0.75
CA ASP A 39 -6.34 -4.25 0.41
C ASP A 39 -7.84 -4.47 0.16
N GLN A 40 -8.31 -4.11 -1.04
CA GLN A 40 -9.71 -4.29 -1.44
C GLN A 40 -10.08 -5.76 -1.64
N GLU A 41 -9.21 -6.57 -2.25
CA GLU A 41 -9.41 -8.01 -2.42
C GLU A 41 -9.47 -8.71 -1.06
N THR A 42 -8.51 -8.43 -0.19
CA THR A 42 -8.48 -8.97 1.18
C THR A 42 -9.75 -8.62 1.97
N LYS A 43 -10.23 -7.38 1.85
CA LYS A 43 -11.49 -6.94 2.49
C LYS A 43 -12.72 -7.62 1.92
N LYS A 44 -12.76 -7.91 0.61
CA LYS A 44 -13.87 -8.65 -0.01
C LYS A 44 -13.97 -10.08 0.53
N ASP A 45 -12.82 -10.67 0.87
CA ASP A 45 -12.75 -12.01 1.45
C ASP A 45 -12.96 -12.02 2.98
N GLY A 46 -13.33 -10.88 3.58
CA GLY A 46 -13.56 -10.73 5.02
C GLY A 46 -12.28 -10.61 5.85
N GLY A 47 -11.12 -10.45 5.21
CA GLY A 47 -9.83 -10.26 5.85
C GLY A 47 -9.45 -8.79 6.06
N VAL A 48 -8.31 -8.59 6.71
CA VAL A 48 -7.64 -7.29 6.85
C VAL A 48 -6.14 -7.49 6.64
N VAL A 49 -5.50 -6.62 5.86
CA VAL A 49 -4.04 -6.62 5.71
C VAL A 49 -3.42 -5.93 6.94
N ASP A 50 -2.56 -6.65 7.67
CA ASP A 50 -1.83 -6.11 8.82
C ASP A 50 -0.56 -5.38 8.37
N TRP A 51 -0.74 -4.16 7.88
CA TRP A 51 0.36 -3.31 7.43
C TRP A 51 1.35 -2.98 8.53
N ASN A 52 0.90 -2.91 9.79
CA ASN A 52 1.77 -2.59 10.93
C ASN A 52 2.72 -3.73 11.24
N ARG A 53 2.24 -4.97 11.21
CA ARG A 53 3.11 -6.14 11.31
C ARG A 53 4.15 -6.15 10.21
N MET A 54 3.74 -5.91 8.96
CA MET A 54 4.68 -5.85 7.84
C MET A 54 5.73 -4.75 8.04
N LEU A 55 5.34 -3.55 8.49
CA LEU A 55 6.28 -2.45 8.78
C LEU A 55 7.25 -2.78 9.92
N ASN A 56 6.81 -3.55 10.92
CA ASN A 56 7.65 -4.01 12.02
C ASN A 56 8.62 -5.12 11.59
N ASP A 57 8.22 -6.01 10.67
CA ASP A 57 9.08 -7.08 10.14
C ASP A 57 10.24 -6.53 9.27
N PHE A 58 10.15 -5.28 8.80
CA PHE A 58 11.25 -4.57 8.11
C PHE A 58 12.22 -3.84 9.06
N MET A 59 11.98 -3.82 10.37
CA MET A 59 12.89 -3.23 11.38
C MET A 59 13.82 -4.29 11.98
#